data_AF-A0A6M5YUP7-F1
#
_entry.id   AF-A0A6M5YUP7-F1
#
_cell.length_a   1.000
_cell.length_b   1.000
_cell.length_c   1.000
_cell.angle_alpha   90.00
_cell.angle_beta   90.00
_cell.angle_gamma   90.00
#
_symmetry.space_group_name_H-M   'P 1'
#
loop_
_entity.id
_entity.type
_entity.pdbx_description
1 polymer ?
#
loop_
_entity_poly.entity_id
_entity_poly.type
_entity_poly.pdbx_seq_one_letter_code
_entity_poly.pdbx_strand_id
1 'polypeptide(L)'
;MAIAGVFMFVLLGVVLLSALFAGGALVRAAVRLTNRLLGPAKTEPVDPIEDWDWDGDLEPVPPRRRTRAGAVPVPTHGNGMMIAFLSALASGIVFALLAVLVEELDVGDAVPPGWVVLALVALTAPPGLAALTLLLVMLLPTTLLRAALIALVHHALALFVVLVVVSAVFLVAEVFG
;
A
#
# COMPACT_ATOMS: atom_id res chain seq x y z
N MET A 1 -32.59 22.40 5.20
CA MET A 1 -32.09 21.37 4.26
C MET A 1 -30.68 21.68 3.72
N ALA A 2 -30.37 22.91 3.29
CA ALA A 2 -29.02 23.25 2.78
C ALA A 2 -27.86 23.01 3.79
N ILE A 3 -28.07 23.33 5.08
CA ILE A 3 -27.05 23.15 6.14
C ILE A 3 -26.72 21.66 6.37
N ALA A 4 -27.73 20.78 6.32
CA ALA A 4 -27.52 19.33 6.46
C ALA A 4 -26.74 18.75 5.27
N GLY A 5 -27.01 19.23 4.05
CA GLY A 5 -26.26 18.83 2.86
C GLY A 5 -24.78 19.25 2.91
N VAL A 6 -24.50 20.48 3.35
CA VAL A 6 -23.12 20.97 3.53
C VAL A 6 -22.40 20.17 4.61
N PHE A 7 -23.05 19.90 5.73
CA PHE A 7 -22.45 19.09 6.81
C PHE A 7 -22.10 17.67 6.35
N MET A 8 -23.01 17.00 5.64
CA MET A 8 -22.77 15.67 5.08
C MET A 8 -21.60 15.67 4.09
N PHE A 9 -21.52 16.67 3.21
CA PHE A 9 -20.42 16.81 2.25
C PHE A 9 -19.07 17.01 2.95
N VAL A 10 -19.01 17.87 3.97
CA VAL A 10 -17.80 18.11 4.76
C VAL A 10 -17.38 16.83 5.48
N LEU A 11 -18.32 16.12 6.10
CA LEU A 11 -18.04 14.88 6.81
C LEU A 11 -17.52 13.78 5.86
N LEU A 12 -18.15 13.60 4.70
CA LEU A 12 -17.67 12.69 3.65
C LEU A 12 -16.25 13.05 3.21
N GLY A 13 -15.99 14.34 2.96
CA GLY A 13 -14.66 14.82 2.56
C GLY A 13 -13.59 14.53 3.61
N VAL A 14 -13.88 14.78 4.89
CA VAL A 14 -12.95 14.50 6.00
C VAL A 14 -12.67 13.00 6.13
N VAL A 15 -13.70 12.16 6.06
CA VAL A 15 -13.55 10.69 6.12
C VAL A 15 -12.69 10.19 4.97
N LEU A 16 -12.99 10.63 3.74
CA LEU A 16 -12.24 10.23 2.54
C LEU A 16 -10.77 10.66 2.64
N LEU A 17 -10.50 11.91 3.02
CA LEU A 17 -9.13 12.42 3.17
C LEU A 17 -8.36 11.65 4.24
N SER A 18 -9.00 11.35 5.37
CA SER A 18 -8.39 10.58 6.46
C SER A 18 -8.05 9.15 6.01
N ALA A 19 -8.97 8.50 5.28
CA ALA A 19 -8.75 7.17 4.73
C ALA A 19 -7.60 7.15 3.70
N LEU A 20 -7.55 8.14 2.81
CA LEU A 20 -6.46 8.28 1.84
C LEU A 20 -5.11 8.53 2.50
N PHE A 21 -5.07 9.36 3.55
CA PHE A 21 -3.86 9.63 4.31
C PHE A 21 -3.36 8.36 5.01
N ALA A 22 -4.26 7.60 5.65
CA ALA A 22 -3.94 6.32 6.28
C ALA A 22 -3.44 5.30 5.26
N GLY A 23 -4.12 5.17 4.10
CA GLY A 23 -3.69 4.29 3.01
C GLY A 23 -2.32 4.68 2.45
N GLY A 24 -2.08 5.96 2.21
CA GLY A 24 -0.77 6.45 1.76
C GLY A 24 0.33 6.22 2.80
N ALA A 25 0.02 6.34 4.09
CA ALA A 25 0.95 6.01 5.17
C ALA A 25 1.27 4.50 5.19
N LEU A 26 0.27 3.63 4.97
CA LEU A 26 0.46 2.19 4.87
C LEU A 26 1.35 1.79 3.69
N VAL A 27 1.14 2.36 2.51
CA VAL A 27 2.01 2.12 1.34
C VAL A 27 3.46 2.51 1.65
N ARG A 28 3.68 3.66 2.29
CA ARG A 28 5.03 4.11 2.68
C ARG A 28 5.64 3.21 3.76
N ALA A 29 4.85 2.74 4.72
CA ALA A 29 5.29 1.79 5.72
C ALA A 29 5.70 0.47 5.08
N ALA A 30 4.93 -0.03 4.11
CA ALA A 30 5.23 -1.24 3.36
C ALA A 30 6.56 -1.10 2.61
N VAL A 31 6.76 -0.02 1.85
CA VAL A 31 8.03 0.23 1.13
C VAL A 31 9.21 0.29 2.09
N ARG A 32 9.08 0.96 3.25
CA ARG A 32 10.14 1.03 4.26
C ARG A 32 10.45 -0.32 4.86
N LEU A 33 9.44 -1.14 5.16
CA LEU A 33 9.62 -2.47 5.71
C LEU A 33 10.26 -3.39 4.67
N THR A 34 9.80 -3.36 3.42
CA THR A 34 10.42 -4.11 2.32
C THR A 34 11.87 -3.71 2.09
N ASN A 35 12.21 -2.42 2.16
CA ASN A 35 13.61 -1.98 2.09
C ASN A 35 14.46 -2.49 3.26
N ARG A 36 13.88 -2.66 4.46
CA ARG A 36 14.59 -3.30 5.58
C ARG A 36 14.84 -4.78 5.33
N LEU A 37 13.91 -5.47 4.67
CA LEU A 37 14.03 -6.90 4.32
C LEU A 37 15.02 -7.14 3.18
N LEU A 38 15.03 -6.27 2.16
CA LEU A 38 15.90 -6.39 0.99
C LEU A 38 17.35 -5.96 1.24
N GLY A 39 17.60 -5.17 2.29
CA GLY A 39 18.90 -4.57 2.54
C GLY A 39 19.19 -3.36 1.63
N PRO A 40 20.37 -2.72 1.79
CA PRO A 40 20.76 -1.57 0.97
C PRO A 40 20.81 -1.96 -0.51
N ALA A 41 20.46 -1.03 -1.40
CA ALA A 41 20.69 -1.22 -2.82
C ALA A 41 22.18 -1.57 -3.01
N LYS A 42 22.48 -2.64 -3.77
CA LYS A 42 23.83 -2.87 -4.27
C LYS A 42 24.13 -1.68 -5.20
N THR A 43 24.67 -0.60 -4.65
CA THR A 43 25.42 0.36 -5.44
C THR A 43 26.52 -0.45 -6.10
N GLU A 44 26.57 -0.44 -7.43
CA GLU A 44 27.76 -0.84 -8.15
C GLU A 44 28.98 -0.25 -7.41
N PRO A 45 30.04 -1.03 -7.20
CA PRO A 45 31.26 -0.46 -6.65
C PRO A 45 31.60 0.69 -7.59
N VAL A 46 31.52 1.92 -7.08
CA VAL A 46 32.23 3.05 -7.68
C VAL A 46 33.64 2.53 -7.84
N ASP A 47 34.05 2.34 -9.08
CA ASP A 47 35.34 1.76 -9.39
C ASP A 47 36.37 2.66 -8.69
N PRO A 48 37.17 2.16 -7.73
CA PRO A 48 38.09 3.00 -6.96
C PRO A 48 39.15 3.69 -7.84
N ILE A 49 39.19 3.32 -9.12
CA ILE A 49 40.16 3.74 -10.12
C ILE A 49 39.67 4.98 -10.89
N GLU A 50 38.37 5.29 -10.90
CA GLU A 50 37.83 6.42 -11.67
C GLU A 50 38.00 7.79 -10.98
N ASP A 51 38.30 7.81 -9.68
CA ASP A 51 38.58 9.02 -8.89
C ASP A 51 40.09 9.19 -8.57
N TRP A 52 40.98 8.40 -9.17
CA TRP A 52 42.43 8.58 -8.96
C TRP A 52 42.96 9.67 -9.90
N ASP A 53 42.71 10.93 -9.54
CA ASP A 53 43.37 12.09 -10.13
C ASP A 53 44.89 11.96 -9.85
N TRP A 54 45.66 11.70 -10.91
CA TRP A 54 47.13 11.56 -10.82
C TRP A 54 47.85 12.89 -10.53
N ASP A 55 47.13 14.03 -10.53
CA ASP A 55 47.70 15.38 -10.52
C ASP A 55 47.17 16.34 -9.44
N GLY A 56 46.41 15.88 -8.44
CA GLY A 56 45.74 16.79 -7.48
C GLY A 56 46.11 16.53 -6.03
N ASP A 57 46.51 17.57 -5.31
CA ASP A 57 46.66 17.59 -3.86
C ASP A 57 45.55 16.81 -3.16
N LEU A 58 45.94 15.81 -2.35
CA LEU A 58 45.04 14.93 -1.59
C LEU A 58 44.32 15.73 -0.50
N GLU A 59 43.34 16.55 -0.86
CA GLU A 59 42.34 17.01 0.10
C GLU A 59 41.56 15.78 0.59
N PRO A 60 41.52 15.51 1.91
CA PRO A 60 40.75 14.40 2.43
C PRO A 60 39.26 14.68 2.20
N VAL A 61 38.72 14.14 1.10
CA VAL A 61 37.30 14.17 0.81
C VAL A 61 36.58 13.57 2.03
N PRO A 62 35.76 14.35 2.77
CA PRO A 62 35.03 13.81 3.91
C PRO A 62 34.18 12.65 3.39
N PRO A 63 34.13 11.51 4.09
CA PRO A 63 33.39 10.35 3.59
C PRO A 63 31.96 10.80 3.30
N ARG A 64 31.59 10.85 2.01
CA ARG A 64 30.21 11.10 1.60
C ARG A 64 29.41 10.06 2.36
N ARG A 65 28.66 10.50 3.38
CA ARG A 65 27.71 9.63 4.11
C ARG A 65 26.85 9.05 3.00
N ARG A 66 27.11 7.80 2.62
CA ARG A 66 26.27 7.04 1.69
C ARG A 66 24.91 7.04 2.36
N THR A 67 24.05 7.98 1.96
CA THR A 67 22.64 7.93 2.27
C THR A 67 22.24 6.55 1.82
N ARG A 68 21.92 5.67 2.77
CA ARG A 68 21.46 4.30 2.51
C ARG A 68 20.16 4.41 1.73
N ALA A 69 20.27 4.66 0.43
CA ALA A 69 19.16 4.64 -0.48
C ALA A 69 18.65 3.20 -0.47
N GLY A 70 17.42 3.01 -0.01
CA GLY A 70 16.78 1.71 -0.05
C GLY A 70 16.72 1.20 -1.49
N ALA A 71 16.58 -0.11 -1.66
CA ALA A 71 16.42 -0.74 -2.97
C ALA A 71 15.23 -0.18 -3.77
N VAL A 72 14.25 0.42 -3.11
CA VAL A 72 13.08 1.09 -3.70
C VAL A 72 12.93 2.50 -3.13
N PRO A 73 12.75 3.55 -3.97
CA PRO A 73 12.47 4.89 -3.47
C PRO A 73 11.14 4.94 -2.71
N VAL A 74 11.15 5.58 -1.54
CA VAL A 74 9.92 5.76 -0.74
C VAL A 74 9.05 6.82 -1.42
N PRO A 75 7.77 6.55 -1.70
CA PRO A 75 6.89 7.54 -2.31
C PRO A 75 6.70 8.76 -1.40
N THR A 76 6.53 9.92 -2.03
CA THR A 76 6.06 11.14 -1.36
C THR A 76 4.66 10.91 -0.78
N HIS A 77 4.20 11.81 0.11
CA HIS A 77 2.85 11.69 0.69
C HIS A 77 1.77 11.67 -0.41
N GLY A 78 1.87 12.57 -1.40
CA GLY A 78 0.93 12.64 -2.52
C GLY A 78 0.94 11.37 -3.38
N ASN A 79 2.12 10.87 -3.76
CA ASN A 79 2.22 9.64 -4.54
C ASN A 79 1.69 8.43 -3.76
N GLY A 80 1.94 8.37 -2.44
CA GLY A 80 1.37 7.32 -1.57
C GLY A 80 -0.16 7.36 -1.53
N MET A 81 -0.76 8.54 -1.38
CA MET A 81 -2.22 8.70 -1.41
C MET A 81 -2.81 8.33 -2.77
N MET A 82 -2.14 8.70 -3.87
CA MET A 82 -2.55 8.34 -5.22
C MET A 82 -2.49 6.83 -5.44
N ILE A 83 -1.42 6.15 -5.01
CA ILE A 83 -1.31 4.69 -5.09
C ILE A 83 -2.44 4.03 -4.28
N ALA A 84 -2.70 4.51 -3.06
CA ALA A 84 -3.77 3.98 -2.22
C ALA A 84 -5.15 4.17 -2.88
N PHE A 85 -5.42 5.35 -3.46
CA PHE A 85 -6.66 5.63 -4.17
C PHE A 85 -6.85 4.71 -5.39
N LEU A 86 -5.84 4.63 -6.27
CA LEU A 86 -5.92 3.81 -7.48
C LEU A 86 -6.02 2.32 -7.14
N SER A 87 -5.34 1.86 -6.09
CA SER A 87 -5.45 0.48 -5.61
C SER A 87 -6.84 0.19 -5.05
N ALA A 88 -7.41 1.10 -4.26
CA ALA A 88 -8.76 0.94 -3.73
C ALA A 88 -9.81 0.95 -4.84
N LEU A 89 -9.63 1.82 -5.85
CA LEU A 89 -10.50 1.88 -7.02
C LEU A 89 -10.42 0.58 -7.83
N ALA A 90 -9.22 0.08 -8.11
CA ALA A 90 -9.01 -1.18 -8.83
C ALA A 90 -9.64 -2.36 -8.08
N SER A 91 -9.39 -2.48 -6.77
CA SER A 91 -10.00 -3.52 -5.94
C SER A 91 -11.52 -3.39 -5.88
N GLY A 92 -12.06 -2.17 -5.81
CA GLY A 92 -13.50 -1.91 -5.81
C GLY A 92 -14.18 -2.32 -7.11
N ILE A 93 -13.55 -2.05 -8.26
CA ILE A 93 -14.04 -2.51 -9.57
C ILE A 93 -14.05 -4.03 -9.61
N VAL A 94 -12.98 -4.69 -9.19
CA VAL A 94 -12.91 -6.16 -9.19
C VAL A 94 -13.94 -6.76 -8.23
N PHE A 95 -14.11 -6.17 -7.04
CA PHE A 95 -15.16 -6.57 -6.10
C PHE A 95 -16.55 -6.45 -6.72
N ALA A 96 -16.86 -5.32 -7.36
CA ALA A 96 -18.15 -5.11 -8.01
C ALA A 96 -18.42 -6.12 -9.14
N LEU A 97 -17.41 -6.40 -9.98
CA LEU A 97 -17.53 -7.40 -11.03
C LEU A 97 -17.78 -8.81 -10.47
N LEU A 98 -17.09 -9.18 -9.41
CA LEU A 98 -17.30 -10.47 -8.74
C LEU A 98 -18.65 -10.56 -8.04
N ALA A 99 -19.12 -9.46 -7.44
CA ALA A 99 -20.45 -9.40 -6.82
C ALA A 99 -21.55 -9.61 -7.86
N VAL A 100 -21.47 -8.94 -9.01
CA VAL A 100 -22.41 -9.14 -10.14
C VAL A 100 -22.37 -10.58 -10.64
N LEU A 101 -21.18 -11.18 -10.74
CA LEU A 101 -21.04 -12.58 -11.16
C LEU A 101 -21.69 -13.55 -10.16
N VAL A 102 -21.55 -13.31 -8.86
CA VAL A 102 -22.16 -14.14 -7.81
C VAL A 102 -23.69 -14.04 -7.83
N GLU A 103 -24.21 -12.84 -8.06
CA GLU A 103 -25.65 -12.60 -8.22
C GLU A 103 -26.21 -13.33 -9.45
N GLU A 104 -25.54 -13.26 -10.60
CA GLU A 104 -25.97 -13.92 -11.84
C GLU A 104 -25.91 -15.46 -11.75
N LEU A 105 -24.98 -16.00 -10.95
CA LEU A 105 -24.84 -17.45 -10.75
C LEU A 105 -25.82 -18.01 -9.70
N ASP A 106 -26.68 -17.17 -9.12
CA ASP A 106 -27.69 -17.53 -8.10
C ASP A 106 -27.11 -18.29 -6.89
N VAL A 107 -25.84 -18.01 -6.57
CA VAL A 107 -25.12 -18.67 -5.45
C VAL A 107 -25.55 -18.08 -4.10
N GLY A 108 -26.16 -16.88 -4.12
CA GLY A 108 -26.55 -16.11 -2.94
C GLY A 108 -27.59 -16.79 -2.05
N ASP A 109 -28.50 -17.59 -2.63
CA ASP A 109 -29.58 -18.23 -1.89
C ASP A 109 -29.17 -19.53 -1.19
N ALA A 110 -28.08 -20.15 -1.65
CA ALA A 110 -27.58 -21.42 -1.11
C ALA A 110 -26.61 -21.26 0.07
N VAL A 111 -26.05 -20.05 0.27
CA VAL A 111 -24.95 -19.80 1.20
C VAL A 111 -25.31 -18.65 2.14
N PRO A 112 -25.06 -18.74 3.46
CA PRO A 112 -25.36 -17.63 4.35
C PRO A 112 -24.61 -16.36 3.93
N PRO A 113 -25.24 -15.17 4.03
CA PRO A 113 -24.72 -13.94 3.43
C PRO A 113 -23.32 -13.56 3.93
N GLY A 114 -22.99 -13.86 5.20
CA GLY A 114 -21.65 -13.61 5.74
C GLY A 114 -20.54 -14.41 5.05
N TRP A 115 -20.82 -15.64 4.62
CA TRP A 115 -19.86 -16.47 3.89
C TRP A 115 -19.66 -16.01 2.45
N VAL A 116 -20.71 -15.48 1.82
CA VAL A 116 -20.63 -14.89 0.47
C VAL A 116 -19.71 -13.67 0.50
N VAL A 117 -19.88 -12.77 1.47
CA VAL A 117 -19.00 -11.59 1.64
C VAL A 117 -17.56 -12.02 1.88
N LEU A 118 -17.33 -13.01 2.76
CA LEU A 118 -15.99 -13.52 3.03
C LEU A 118 -15.34 -14.13 1.77
N ALA A 119 -16.10 -14.89 0.98
CA ALA A 119 -15.63 -15.47 -0.27
C ALA A 119 -15.27 -14.39 -1.30
N LEU A 120 -16.09 -13.35 -1.44
CA LEU A 120 -15.81 -12.21 -2.32
C LEU A 120 -14.54 -11.46 -1.88
N VAL A 121 -14.37 -11.22 -0.58
CA VAL A 121 -13.15 -10.59 -0.04
C VAL A 121 -11.92 -11.46 -0.28
N ALA A 122 -12.03 -12.78 -0.11
CA ALA A 122 -10.94 -13.69 -0.38
C ALA A 122 -10.58 -13.74 -1.88
N LEU A 123 -11.58 -13.73 -2.75
CA LEU A 123 -11.41 -13.82 -4.21
C LEU A 123 -10.90 -12.51 -4.83
N THR A 124 -11.16 -11.37 -4.18
CA THR A 124 -10.61 -10.06 -4.58
C THR A 124 -9.14 -9.86 -4.19
N ALA A 125 -8.62 -10.64 -3.25
CA ALA A 125 -7.25 -10.46 -2.77
C ALA A 125 -6.17 -10.71 -3.85
N PRO A 126 -6.18 -11.81 -4.65
CA PRO A 126 -5.20 -12.01 -5.72
C PRO A 126 -5.18 -10.90 -6.79
N PRO A 127 -6.31 -10.50 -7.39
CA PRO A 127 -6.31 -9.40 -8.37
C PRO A 127 -5.97 -8.05 -7.72
N GLY A 128 -6.35 -7.81 -6.46
CA GLY A 128 -5.92 -6.61 -5.72
C GLY A 128 -4.41 -6.55 -5.52
N LEU A 129 -3.78 -7.69 -5.22
CA LEU A 129 -2.31 -7.80 -5.12
C LEU A 129 -1.64 -7.55 -6.49
N ALA A 130 -2.18 -8.13 -7.56
CA ALA A 130 -1.67 -7.92 -8.91
C ALA A 130 -1.80 -6.44 -9.33
N ALA A 131 -2.95 -5.81 -9.09
CA ALA A 131 -3.20 -4.41 -9.40
C ALA A 131 -2.24 -3.48 -8.64
N LEU A 132 -2.05 -3.68 -7.33
CA LEU A 132 -1.10 -2.90 -6.54
C LEU A 132 0.34 -3.11 -7.02
N THR A 133 0.71 -4.34 -7.38
CA THR A 133 2.03 -4.65 -7.92
C THR A 133 2.29 -3.89 -9.23
N LEU A 134 1.33 -3.91 -10.17
CA LEU A 134 1.43 -3.18 -11.43
C LEU A 134 1.50 -1.67 -11.21
N LEU A 135 0.65 -1.12 -10.31
CA LEU A 135 0.68 0.30 -9.95
C LEU A 135 2.04 0.72 -9.39
N LEU A 136 2.66 -0.10 -8.54
CA LEU A 136 3.99 0.18 -7.98
C LEU A 136 5.08 0.14 -9.05
N VAL A 137 5.02 -0.78 -10.01
CA VAL A 137 5.96 -0.83 -11.15
C VAL A 137 5.80 0.39 -12.06
N MET A 138 4.56 0.83 -12.29
CA MET A 138 4.28 1.99 -13.16
C MET A 138 4.67 3.33 -12.50
N LEU A 139 4.50 3.44 -11.18
CA LEU A 139 4.66 4.72 -10.46
C LEU A 139 6.01 4.87 -9.75
N LEU A 140 6.76 3.78 -9.57
CA LEU A 140 8.08 3.79 -8.93
C LEU A 140 9.09 3.05 -9.82
N PRO A 141 10.33 3.55 -9.94
CA PRO A 141 11.39 2.88 -10.70
C PRO A 141 11.86 1.63 -9.95
N THR A 142 11.10 0.54 -10.05
CA THR A 142 11.29 -0.72 -9.30
C THR A 142 11.10 -1.93 -10.21
N THR A 143 11.62 -3.08 -9.79
CA THR A 143 11.39 -4.34 -10.51
C THR A 143 10.10 -5.01 -10.08
N LEU A 144 9.50 -5.82 -10.96
CA LEU A 144 8.26 -6.54 -10.68
C LEU A 144 8.31 -7.37 -9.39
N LEU A 145 9.44 -8.05 -9.13
CA LEU A 145 9.63 -8.85 -7.92
C LEU A 145 9.65 -7.99 -6.65
N ARG A 146 10.32 -6.82 -6.69
CA ARG A 146 10.35 -5.89 -5.55
C ARG A 146 8.97 -5.28 -5.31
N ALA A 147 8.26 -4.92 -6.36
CA ALA A 147 6.89 -4.41 -6.29
C ALA A 147 5.92 -5.47 -5.73
N ALA A 148 6.03 -6.73 -6.16
CA ALA A 148 5.23 -7.84 -5.63
C ALA A 148 5.47 -8.04 -4.12
N LEU A 149 6.73 -7.96 -3.68
CA LEU A 149 7.07 -8.05 -2.26
C LEU A 149 6.50 -6.87 -1.46
N ILE A 150 6.53 -5.66 -2.00
CA ILE A 150 5.90 -4.48 -1.37
C ILE A 150 4.38 -4.68 -1.28
N ALA A 151 3.74 -5.17 -2.35
CA ALA A 151 2.30 -5.42 -2.37
C ALA A 151 1.89 -6.49 -1.34
N LEU A 152 2.69 -7.56 -1.20
CA LEU A 152 2.50 -8.59 -0.18
C LEU A 152 2.62 -8.00 1.24
N VAL A 153 3.68 -7.23 1.49
CA VAL A 153 3.89 -6.57 2.79
C VAL A 153 2.77 -5.59 3.11
N HIS A 154 2.29 -4.84 2.11
CA HIS A 154 1.14 -3.95 2.25
C HIS A 154 -0.12 -4.72 2.66
N HIS A 155 -0.44 -5.83 1.99
CA HIS A 155 -1.61 -6.65 2.35
C HIS A 155 -1.48 -7.23 3.76
N ALA A 156 -0.29 -7.71 4.16
CA ALA A 156 -0.04 -8.20 5.51
C ALA A 156 -0.23 -7.10 6.57
N LEU A 157 0.27 -5.88 6.32
CA LEU A 157 0.07 -4.73 7.19
C LEU A 157 -1.40 -4.31 7.27
N ALA A 158 -2.10 -4.26 6.13
CA ALA A 158 -3.52 -3.92 6.09
C ALA A 158 -4.36 -4.94 6.87
N LEU A 159 -4.09 -6.24 6.68
CA LEU A 159 -4.74 -7.31 7.42
C LEU A 159 -4.46 -7.21 8.93
N PHE A 160 -3.22 -6.94 9.32
CA PHE A 160 -2.87 -6.70 10.73
C PHE A 160 -3.66 -5.51 11.32
N VAL A 161 -3.75 -4.38 10.61
CA VAL A 161 -4.52 -3.21 11.06
C VAL A 161 -6.01 -3.55 11.19
N VAL A 162 -6.59 -4.26 10.20
CA VAL A 162 -8.00 -4.68 10.25
C VAL A 162 -8.26 -5.58 11.46
N LEU A 163 -7.39 -6.56 11.71
CA LEU A 163 -7.52 -7.44 12.88
C LEU A 163 -7.49 -6.65 14.19
N VAL A 164 -6.54 -5.72 14.35
CA VAL A 164 -6.44 -4.87 15.54
C VAL A 164 -7.71 -4.03 15.73
N VAL A 165 -8.23 -3.42 14.67
CA VAL A 165 -9.45 -2.60 14.74
C VAL A 165 -10.67 -3.45 15.09
N VAL A 166 -10.86 -4.59 14.42
CA VAL A 166 -11.99 -5.50 14.69
C VAL A 166 -11.93 -6.03 16.13
N SER A 167 -10.76 -6.46 16.60
CA SER A 167 -10.59 -6.91 17.99
C SER A 167 -10.88 -5.81 18.99
N ALA A 168 -10.42 -4.57 18.73
CA ALA A 168 -10.70 -3.44 19.60
C ALA A 168 -12.20 -3.12 19.66
N VAL A 169 -12.89 -3.12 18.52
CA VAL A 169 -14.35 -2.90 18.45
C VAL A 169 -15.10 -4.01 19.21
N PHE A 170 -14.68 -5.27 19.04
CA PHE A 170 -15.29 -6.39 19.75
C PHE A 170 -15.13 -6.27 21.27
N LEU A 171 -13.93 -5.94 21.75
CA LEU A 171 -13.67 -5.73 23.18
C LEU A 171 -14.50 -4.56 23.74
N VAL A 172 -14.61 -3.46 23.00
CA VAL A 172 -15.44 -2.32 23.42
C VAL A 172 -16.92 -2.72 23.45
N ALA A 173 -17.41 -3.44 22.45
CA ALA A 173 -18.79 -3.91 22.41
C ALA A 173 -19.11 -4.85 23.58
N GLU A 174 -18.18 -5.73 23.98
CA GLU A 174 -18.35 -6.62 25.14
C GLU A 174 -18.32 -5.86 26.48
N VAL A 175 -17.55 -4.77 26.58
CA VAL A 175 -17.45 -3.98 27.81
C VAL A 175 -18.66 -3.06 28.03
N PHE A 176 -19.30 -2.57 26.97
CA PHE A 176 -20.37 -1.57 27.04
C PHE A 176 -21.75 -2.09 26.59
N GLY A 177 -21.86 -3.33 26.11
CA GLY A 177 -23.11 -3.98 25.68
C GLY A 177 -23.66 -4.90 26.75
#